data_AF-A0A455U2E6-F1
#
_entry.id   AF-A0A455U2E6-F1
#
_cell.length_a   1.000
_cell.length_b   1.000
_cell.length_c   1.000
_cell.angle_alpha   90.00
_cell.angle_beta   90.00
_cell.angle_gamma   90.00
#
_symmetry.space_group_name_H-M   'P 1'
#
loop_
_entity.id
_entity.type
_entity.pdbx_description
1 polymer ?
#
loop_
_entity_poly.entity_id
_entity_poly.type
_entity_poly.pdbx_seq_one_letter_code
_entity_poly.pdbx_strand_id
1 'polypeptide(L)' 'MSAAKIKVLCVDDSALIRDLLTEIINSQPDMEVVAVAPDPIAARGFDQAAQP' A
#
# COMPACT_ATOMS: atom_id res chain seq x y z
N MET A 1 -3.66 -18.01 16.25
CA MET A 1 -4.21 -16.87 15.50
C MET A 1 -3.03 -16.06 15.02
N SER A 2 -2.72 -16.04 13.71
CA SER A 2 -1.72 -15.09 13.22
C SER A 2 -2.37 -13.70 13.24
N ALA A 3 -1.70 -12.70 13.79
CA ALA A 3 -2.21 -11.33 13.74
C ALA A 3 -2.42 -10.91 12.27
N ALA A 4 -3.52 -10.21 11.99
CA ALA A 4 -3.77 -9.69 10.65
C ALA A 4 -2.65 -8.69 10.28
N LYS A 5 -2.16 -8.78 9.04
CA LYS A 5 -1.13 -7.86 8.54
C LYS A 5 -1.67 -6.42 8.46
N ILE A 6 -0.79 -5.46 8.68
CA ILE A 6 -1.03 -4.03 8.48
C ILE A 6 -1.16 -3.78 6.98
N LYS A 7 -2.31 -3.25 6.56
CA LYS A 7 -2.59 -2.92 5.16
C LYS A 7 -2.07 -1.52 4.86
N VAL A 8 -1.28 -1.38 3.79
CA VAL A 8 -0.61 -0.13 3.41
C VAL A 8 -1.06 0.33 2.03
N LEU A 9 -1.36 1.62 1.90
CA LEU A 9 -1.58 2.33 0.64
C LEU A 9 -0.41 3.28 0.41
N CYS A 10 0.35 3.10 -0.68
CA CYS A 10 1.46 3.99 -1.02
C CYS A 10 0.98 5.12 -1.94
N VAL A 11 1.22 6.38 -1.55
CA VAL A 11 0.89 7.56 -2.36
C VAL A 11 2.16 8.34 -2.64
N ASP A 12 2.57 8.40 -3.91
CA ASP A 12 3.79 9.08 -4.34
C ASP A 12 3.71 9.44 -5.85
N ASP A 13 4.27 10.59 -6.25
CA ASP A 13 4.22 11.10 -7.62
C ASP A 13 5.16 10.34 -8.58
N SER A 14 6.12 9.59 -8.03
CA SER A 14 7.16 8.89 -8.78
C SER A 14 6.87 7.39 -8.84
N ALA A 15 6.65 6.86 -10.05
CA ALA A 15 6.38 5.43 -10.26
C ALA A 15 7.48 4.53 -9.69
N LEU A 16 8.75 4.91 -9.90
CA LEU A 16 9.91 4.20 -9.36
C LEU A 16 9.88 4.09 -7.82
N ILE A 17 9.48 5.17 -7.14
CA ILE A 17 9.42 5.20 -5.68
C ILE A 17 8.29 4.30 -5.17
N ARG A 18 7.14 4.28 -5.85
CA ARG A 18 6.05 3.35 -5.50
C ARG A 18 6.49 1.90 -5.61
N ASP A 19 7.19 1.54 -6.68
CA ASP A 19 7.69 0.17 -6.88
C ASP A 19 8.70 -0.21 -5.78
N LEU A 20 9.66 0.68 -5.49
CA LEU A 20 10.65 0.48 -4.44
C LEU A 20 10.00 0.34 -3.05
N LEU A 21 9.08 1.23 -2.69
CA LEU A 21 8.39 1.18 -1.41
C LEU A 21 7.53 -0.08 -1.28
N THR A 22 6.91 -0.52 -2.38
CA THR A 22 6.12 -1.75 -2.41
C THR A 22 6.98 -2.96 -2.06
N GLU A 23 8.18 -3.07 -2.63
CA GLU A 23 9.12 -4.15 -2.29
C GLU A 23 9.57 -4.10 -0.83
N ILE A 24 9.94 -2.91 -0.35
CA ILE A 24 10.40 -2.71 1.03
C ILE A 24 9.31 -3.09 2.03
N ILE A 25 8.07 -2.62 1.82
CA ILE A 25 6.96 -2.87 2.73
C ILE A 25 6.55 -4.35 2.70
N ASN A 26 6.45 -4.97 1.52
CA ASN A 26 6.08 -6.38 1.40
C ASN A 26 7.16 -7.34 1.92
N SER A 27 8.39 -6.86 2.12
CA SER A 27 9.44 -7.62 2.82
C SER A 27 9.21 -7.73 4.32
N GLN A 28 8.36 -6.88 4.91
CA GLN A 28 8.05 -6.93 6.34
C GLN A 28 7.05 -8.05 6.64
N PRO A 29 7.27 -8.84 7.70
CA PRO A 29 6.44 -10.01 8.01
C PRO A 29 5.00 -9.65 8.42
N ASP A 30 4.79 -8.43 8.91
CA ASP A 30 3.54 -7.94 9.47
C ASP A 30 2.83 -6.89 8.60
N MET A 31 3.33 -6.61 7.39
CA MET A 31 2.76 -5.59 6.49
C MET A 31 2.45 -6.16 5.11
N GLU A 32 1.57 -5.45 4.39
CA GLU A 32 1.20 -5.74 3.01
C GLU A 32 0.73 -4.47 2.30
N VAL A 33 1.29 -4.17 1.13
CA VAL A 33 0.78 -3.11 0.27
C VAL A 33 -0.44 -3.62 -0.50
N VAL A 34 -1.58 -2.98 -0.28
CA VAL A 34 -2.86 -3.38 -0.89
C VAL A 34 -3.28 -2.46 -2.03
N ALA A 35 -2.68 -1.28 -2.14
CA ALA A 35 -2.92 -0.34 -3.22
C ALA A 35 -1.77 0.66 -3.35
N VAL A 36 -1.65 1.26 -4.53
CA VAL A 36 -0.71 2.36 -4.81
C VAL A 36 -1.46 3.46 -5.58
N ALA A 37 -1.13 4.72 -5.33
CA ALA A 37 -1.74 5.87 -5.99
C ALA A 37 -0.67 6.92 -6.37
N PRO A 38 -0.83 7.61 -7.53
CA PRO A 38 0.08 8.67 -7.94
C PRO A 38 -0.16 10.00 -7.20
N ASP A 39 -1.34 10.19 -6.61
CA ASP A 39 -1.73 11.45 -5.99
C ASP A 39 -2.85 11.24 -4.94
N PRO A 40 -3.15 12.26 -4.11
CA PRO A 40 -4.16 12.17 -3.06
C PRO A 40 -5.60 12.04 -3.57
N ILE A 41 -5.90 12.46 -4.80
CA ILE A 41 -7.25 12.34 -5.37
C ILE A 41 -7.48 10.89 -5.77
N ALA A 42 -6.53 10.27 -6.47
CA ALA A 42 -6.53 8.86 -6.80
C ALA A 42 -6.54 7.97 -5.54
N ALA A 43 -5.82 8.38 -4.48
CA ALA A 43 -5.78 7.67 -3.21
C ALA A 43 -7.17 7.47 -2.57
N ARG A 44 -8.06 8.46 -2.69
CA ARG A 44 -9.44 8.37 -2.16
C ARG A 44 -10.27 7.24 -2.79
N GLY A 45 -9.95 6.85 -4.03
CA GLY A 45 -10.57 5.66 -4.65
C GLY A 45 -10.29 4.37 -3.89
N PHE A 46 -9.27 4.36 -3.04
CA PHE A 46 -8.84 3.24 -2.21
C PHE A 46 -9.20 3.42 -0.72
N ASP A 47 -10.13 4.32 -0.38
CA ASP A 47 -10.61 4.57 0.99
C ASP A 47 -11.12 3.28 1.70
N GLN A 48 -11.38 2.21 0.94
CA GLN A 48 -11.52 0.84 1.42
C GLN A 48 -10.38 -0.05 0.92
N ALA A 49 -9.17 0.15 1.44
CA ALA A 49 -8.04 -0.80 1.34
C ALA A 49 -8.34 -2.20 1.95
N ALA A 50 -9.58 -2.46 2.35
CA ALA A 50 -10.10 -3.77 2.73
C ALA A 50 -11.40 -4.04 1.97
N GLN A 51 -11.29 -4.36 0.67
CA GLN A 51 -12.32 -5.19 0.05
C GLN A 51 -12.03 -6.67 0.41
N PRO A 52 -13.08 -7.48 0.60
CA PRO A 52 -13.00 -8.82 1.18
C PRO A 52 -12.08 -9.78 0.42
#